data_AF-A0A9X4AVW0-F1
#
_entry.id   AF-A0A9X4AVW0-F1
#
_cell.length_a   1.000
_cell.length_b   1.000
_cell.length_c   1.000
_cell.angle_alpha   90.00
_cell.angle_beta   90.00
_cell.angle_gamma   90.00
#
_symmetry.space_group_name_H-M   'P 1'
#
loop_
_entity.id
_entity.type
_entity.pdbx_description
1 polymer ?
#
loop_
_entity_poly.entity_id
_entity_poly.type
_entity_poly.pdbx_seq_one_letter_code
_entity_poly.pdbx_strand_id
1 'polypeptide(L)'
;MRAPSPKTRRAAFAALVIAAAAALILGARGPDEDDPMYKHCEDDLGYVFDGCHEWDVCPYVDEEFVDACVAGCVRAICPKQAECTGLDPMFCAPCDDMQGAAFWRNVDAARSRCGHKAGFFVLLDDPTEATYQAMYRAFDECFPVDVEQHCPALARTDWLARFDAVTPIPRKRTIPARAPTPGAQSSSPR
;
A
#
# COMPACT_ATOMS: atom_id res chain seq x y z
N MET A 1 -39.37 -3.80 30.67
CA MET A 1 -37.96 -3.66 30.24
C MET A 1 -37.23 -2.82 31.30
N ARG A 2 -36.20 -3.35 31.96
CA ARG A 2 -35.50 -2.69 33.08
C ARG A 2 -34.32 -1.88 32.54
N ALA A 3 -34.31 -0.57 32.78
CA ALA A 3 -33.22 0.29 32.32
C ALA A 3 -31.92 0.02 33.09
N PRO A 4 -30.76 -0.03 32.42
CA PRO A 4 -29.49 -0.30 33.08
C PRO A 4 -29.05 0.87 33.97
N SER A 5 -28.58 0.51 35.16
CA SER A 5 -28.10 1.37 36.24
C SER A 5 -26.96 2.30 35.79
N PRO A 6 -26.88 3.54 36.31
CA PRO A 6 -25.88 4.53 35.93
C PRO A 6 -24.44 4.12 36.22
N LYS A 7 -24.21 3.17 37.16
CA LYS A 7 -22.87 2.65 37.46
C LYS A 7 -22.34 1.74 36.34
N THR A 8 -23.22 0.98 35.70
CA THR A 8 -22.86 0.05 34.61
C THR A 8 -22.47 0.80 33.33
N ARG A 9 -23.00 2.00 33.11
CA ARG A 9 -22.67 2.83 31.94
C ARG A 9 -21.24 3.36 32.00
N ARG A 10 -20.77 3.80 33.16
CA ARG A 10 -19.42 4.38 33.30
C ARG A 10 -18.30 3.35 33.08
N ALA A 11 -18.50 2.10 33.50
CA ALA A 11 -17.54 1.03 33.26
C ALA A 11 -17.44 0.64 31.77
N ALA A 12 -18.56 0.66 31.05
CA ALA A 12 -18.57 0.35 29.62
C ALA A 12 -17.83 1.42 28.78
N PHE A 13 -17.96 2.70 29.13
CA PHE A 13 -17.21 3.77 28.45
C PHE A 13 -15.70 3.71 28.72
N ALA A 14 -15.29 3.39 29.96
CA ALA A 14 -13.88 3.26 30.29
C ALA A 14 -13.19 2.10 29.55
N ALA A 15 -13.87 0.96 29.40
CA ALA A 15 -13.34 -0.18 28.65
C ALA A 15 -13.16 0.12 27.15
N LEU A 16 -14.06 0.93 26.57
CA LEU A 16 -14.04 1.28 25.15
C LEU A 16 -12.89 2.25 24.81
N VAL A 17 -12.57 3.18 25.71
CA VAL A 17 -11.44 4.12 25.55
C VAL A 17 -10.09 3.40 25.65
N ILE A 18 -9.96 2.43 26.55
CA ILE A 18 -8.70 1.65 26.70
C ILE A 18 -8.46 0.76 25.47
N ALA A 19 -9.51 0.15 24.91
CA ALA A 19 -9.41 -0.65 23.69
C ALA A 19 -9.00 0.19 22.46
N ALA A 20 -9.53 1.41 22.35
CA ALA A 20 -9.15 2.33 21.27
C ALA A 20 -7.69 2.79 21.37
N ALA A 21 -7.19 3.04 22.58
CA ALA A 21 -5.79 3.42 22.80
C ALA A 21 -4.81 2.25 22.52
N ALA A 22 -5.18 1.02 22.88
CA ALA A 22 -4.35 -0.16 22.61
C ALA A 22 -4.25 -0.49 21.11
N ALA A 23 -5.31 -0.23 20.33
CA ALA A 23 -5.29 -0.41 18.87
C ALA A 23 -4.34 0.57 18.16
N LEU A 24 -4.11 1.76 18.71
CA LEU A 24 -3.18 2.75 18.16
C LEU A 24 -1.71 2.39 18.42
N ILE A 25 -1.41 1.69 19.52
CA ILE A 25 -0.03 1.36 19.91
C ILE A 25 0.52 0.16 19.13
N LEU A 26 -0.34 -0.77 18.68
CA LEU A 26 0.07 -1.97 17.94
C LEU A 26 0.25 -1.77 16.43
N GLY A 27 -0.18 -0.63 15.87
CA GLY A 27 -0.10 -0.33 14.44
C GLY A 27 1.17 0.42 14.01
N ALA A 28 1.88 1.04 14.94
CA ALA A 28 3.12 1.74 14.66
C ALA A 28 4.31 0.83 14.96
N ARG A 29 4.61 -0.12 14.08
CA ARG A 29 6.01 -0.54 13.95
C ARG A 29 6.76 0.69 13.48
N GLY A 30 7.39 1.39 14.41
CA GLY A 30 8.42 2.36 14.07
C GLY A 30 9.45 1.65 13.20
N PRO A 31 9.94 2.29 12.14
CA PRO A 31 11.01 1.71 11.36
C PRO A 31 12.20 1.37 12.27
N ASP A 32 12.87 0.24 12.01
CA ASP A 32 14.08 -0.13 12.73
C ASP A 32 15.10 1.01 12.55
N GLU A 33 15.50 1.68 13.63
CA GLU A 33 16.49 2.77 13.60
C GLU A 33 17.87 2.30 13.09
N ASP A 34 18.05 0.98 12.98
CA ASP A 34 19.24 0.33 12.43
C ASP A 34 19.23 0.19 10.90
N ASP A 35 18.11 0.46 10.22
CA ASP A 35 18.07 0.45 8.76
C ASP A 35 18.96 1.59 8.22
N PRO A 36 19.99 1.25 7.42
CA PRO A 36 20.99 2.22 6.94
C PRO A 36 20.37 3.40 6.21
N MET A 37 19.19 3.25 5.59
CA MET A 37 18.50 4.37 4.96
C MET A 37 18.09 5.48 5.92
N TYR A 38 17.61 5.12 7.11
CA TYR A 38 17.10 6.11 8.06
C TYR A 38 18.20 7.04 8.55
N LYS A 39 19.45 6.54 8.58
CA LYS A 39 20.63 7.33 8.92
C LYS A 39 20.92 8.40 7.87
N HIS A 40 20.56 8.16 6.61
CA HIS A 40 20.74 9.15 5.53
C HIS A 40 19.65 10.23 5.51
N CYS A 41 18.52 10.04 6.21
CA CYS A 41 17.49 11.08 6.26
C CYS A 41 17.99 12.43 6.79
N GLU A 42 18.94 12.44 7.74
CA GLU A 42 19.47 13.68 8.33
C GLU A 42 20.73 14.19 7.63
N ASP A 43 21.59 13.28 7.17
CA ASP A 43 22.92 13.62 6.67
C ASP A 43 23.01 13.68 5.13
N ASP A 44 22.17 12.93 4.42
CA ASP A 44 22.19 12.83 2.95
C ASP A 44 20.82 12.45 2.37
N LEU A 45 19.90 13.41 2.33
CA LEU A 45 18.57 13.20 1.76
C LEU A 45 18.64 12.85 0.26
N GLY A 46 19.68 13.29 -0.45
CA GLY A 46 19.90 12.98 -1.87
C GLY A 46 20.04 11.49 -2.11
N TYR A 47 20.81 10.80 -1.26
CA TYR A 47 20.94 9.34 -1.30
C TYR A 47 19.57 8.62 -1.18
N VAL A 48 18.64 9.17 -0.39
CA VAL A 48 17.29 8.58 -0.24
C VAL A 48 16.46 8.78 -1.51
N PHE A 49 16.56 9.95 -2.15
CA PHE A 49 15.92 10.19 -3.45
C PHE A 49 16.44 9.25 -4.52
N ASP A 50 17.76 9.10 -4.63
CA ASP A 50 18.39 8.18 -5.58
C ASP A 50 17.96 6.74 -5.31
N GLY A 51 17.95 6.30 -4.04
CA GLY A 51 17.45 4.97 -3.65
C GLY A 51 15.99 4.76 -4.04
N CYS A 52 15.11 5.71 -3.75
CA CYS A 52 13.71 5.64 -4.18
C CYS A 52 13.56 5.59 -5.71
N HIS A 53 14.48 6.22 -6.45
CA HIS A 53 14.45 6.19 -7.91
C HIS A 53 14.97 4.85 -8.48
N GLU A 54 15.98 4.25 -7.84
CA GLU A 54 16.64 3.01 -8.30
C GLU A 54 15.91 1.73 -7.89
N TRP A 55 15.17 1.74 -6.78
CA TRP A 55 14.55 0.54 -6.22
C TRP A 55 13.23 0.13 -6.86
N ASP A 56 12.91 0.73 -8.01
CA ASP A 56 11.72 0.41 -8.79
C ASP A 56 10.45 0.50 -7.93
N VAL A 57 10.40 1.48 -7.00
CA VAL A 57 9.22 1.74 -6.13
C VAL A 57 8.05 2.35 -6.91
N CYS A 58 8.37 2.93 -8.07
CA CYS A 58 7.43 3.51 -9.02
C CYS A 58 7.41 2.73 -10.34
N PRO A 59 7.30 1.38 -10.29
CA PRO A 59 7.40 0.60 -11.49
C PRO A 59 6.13 0.87 -12.29
N TYR A 60 6.26 1.22 -13.57
CA TYR A 60 5.11 1.45 -14.44
C TYR A 60 4.21 2.58 -13.88
N VAL A 61 4.79 3.73 -13.57
CA VAL A 61 4.06 4.98 -13.36
C VAL A 61 4.32 5.86 -14.59
N ASP A 62 3.29 6.51 -15.12
CA ASP A 62 3.47 7.47 -16.22
C ASP A 62 4.48 8.54 -15.83
N GLU A 63 5.31 8.98 -16.79
CA GLU A 63 6.45 9.88 -16.58
C GLU A 63 6.05 11.16 -15.81
N GLU A 64 4.85 11.67 -16.04
CA GLU A 64 4.32 12.88 -15.40
C GLU A 64 4.09 12.75 -13.87
N PHE A 65 4.09 11.53 -13.32
CA PHE A 65 3.88 11.27 -11.90
C PHE A 65 5.07 10.59 -11.22
N VAL A 66 6.15 10.30 -11.95
CA VAL A 66 7.33 9.60 -11.40
C VAL A 66 7.91 10.37 -10.21
N ASP A 67 8.11 11.68 -10.35
CA ASP A 67 8.67 12.50 -9.26
C ASP A 67 7.77 12.49 -8.02
N ALA A 68 6.44 12.60 -8.20
CA ALA A 68 5.48 12.55 -7.10
C ALA A 68 5.48 11.18 -6.41
N CYS A 69 5.68 10.11 -7.16
CA CYS A 69 5.82 8.76 -6.64
C CYS A 69 7.12 8.58 -5.85
N VAL A 70 8.26 9.05 -6.39
CA VAL A 70 9.56 9.05 -5.70
C VAL A 70 9.49 9.87 -4.41
N ALA A 71 8.90 11.06 -4.44
CA ALA A 71 8.66 11.88 -3.26
C ALA A 71 7.77 11.16 -2.23
N GLY A 72 6.79 10.39 -2.68
CA GLY A 72 5.99 9.51 -1.81
C GLY A 72 6.82 8.44 -1.11
N CYS A 73 7.76 7.81 -1.82
CA CYS A 73 8.74 6.87 -1.24
C CYS A 73 9.64 7.57 -0.21
N VAL A 74 10.23 8.72 -0.55
CA VAL A 74 11.05 9.51 0.39
C VAL A 74 10.24 9.87 1.62
N ARG A 75 8.96 10.23 1.48
CA ARG A 75 8.09 10.51 2.63
C ARG A 75 7.79 9.28 3.49
N ALA A 76 7.80 8.08 2.92
CA ALA A 76 7.65 6.84 3.69
C ALA A 76 8.90 6.55 4.54
N ILE A 77 10.09 6.79 3.97
CA ILE A 77 11.38 6.53 4.63
C ILE A 77 11.75 7.67 5.59
N CYS A 78 11.72 8.93 5.14
CA CYS A 78 12.13 10.12 5.88
C CYS A 78 10.95 11.06 6.15
N PRO A 79 9.93 10.66 6.94
CA PRO A 79 8.69 11.42 7.07
C PRO A 79 8.88 12.81 7.66
N LYS A 80 9.87 13.02 8.55
CA LYS A 80 10.15 14.33 9.17
C LYS A 80 10.78 15.32 8.17
N GLN A 81 11.68 14.83 7.33
CA GLN A 81 12.39 15.65 6.35
C GLN A 81 11.52 15.92 5.11
N ALA A 82 10.55 15.06 4.85
CA ALA A 82 9.53 15.19 3.81
C ALA A 82 8.23 15.87 4.28
N GLU A 83 8.26 16.56 5.45
CA GLU A 83 7.12 17.35 5.91
C GLU A 83 6.86 18.53 4.97
N CYS A 84 5.60 18.92 4.84
CA CYS A 84 5.26 20.11 4.07
C CYS A 84 5.80 21.37 4.77
N THR A 85 6.80 22.00 4.17
CA THR A 85 7.36 23.29 4.61
C THR A 85 6.77 24.49 3.85
N GLY A 86 5.90 24.23 2.87
CA GLY A 86 5.34 25.23 1.95
C GLY A 86 6.24 25.58 0.77
N LEU A 87 7.46 25.04 0.70
CA LEU A 87 8.43 25.35 -0.36
C LEU A 87 8.25 24.46 -1.59
N ASP A 88 7.95 23.19 -1.38
CA ASP A 88 7.75 22.22 -2.46
C ASP A 88 6.27 21.83 -2.54
N PRO A 89 5.58 22.22 -3.64
CA PRO A 89 4.18 21.87 -3.85
C PRO A 89 3.90 20.37 -3.77
N MET A 90 4.84 19.51 -4.18
CA MET A 90 4.67 18.05 -4.23
C MET A 90 4.54 17.44 -2.82
N PHE A 91 5.36 17.90 -1.88
CA PHE A 91 5.29 17.47 -0.47
C PHE A 91 4.13 18.10 0.31
N CYS A 92 3.58 19.19 -0.23
CA CYS A 92 2.50 19.97 0.36
C CYS A 92 1.12 19.68 -0.23
N ALA A 93 1.06 18.99 -1.35
CA ALA A 93 -0.19 18.62 -2.00
C ALA A 93 -1.05 17.74 -1.07
N PRO A 94 -2.38 17.87 -1.14
CA PRO A 94 -3.29 17.06 -0.33
C PRO A 94 -3.21 15.58 -0.76
N CYS A 95 -3.70 14.69 0.10
CA CYS A 95 -3.54 13.25 -0.10
C CYS A 95 -4.35 12.68 -1.29
N ASP A 96 -5.26 13.45 -1.86
CA ASP A 96 -6.09 13.11 -3.01
C ASP A 96 -5.57 13.65 -4.35
N ASP A 97 -4.43 14.36 -4.31
CA ASP A 97 -3.74 14.85 -5.49
C ASP A 97 -2.64 13.88 -5.94
N MET A 98 -2.77 13.35 -7.16
CA MET A 98 -1.80 12.42 -7.75
C MET A 98 -0.47 13.09 -8.08
N GLN A 99 -0.40 14.42 -8.11
CA GLN A 99 0.86 15.17 -8.19
C GLN A 99 1.54 15.32 -6.82
N GLY A 100 0.95 14.75 -5.76
CA GLY A 100 1.42 14.88 -4.39
C GLY A 100 2.09 13.63 -3.83
N ALA A 101 3.16 13.83 -3.07
CA ALA A 101 3.86 12.77 -2.34
C ALA A 101 2.92 12.00 -1.37
N ALA A 102 1.96 12.70 -0.77
CA ALA A 102 1.02 12.10 0.17
C ALA A 102 0.10 11.03 -0.47
N PHE A 103 -0.34 11.25 -1.72
CA PHE A 103 -1.13 10.28 -2.46
C PHE A 103 -0.32 8.99 -2.68
N TRP A 104 0.88 9.12 -3.25
CA TRP A 104 1.74 7.99 -3.59
C TRP A 104 2.21 7.21 -2.36
N ARG A 105 2.56 7.90 -1.27
CA ARG A 105 2.86 7.26 0.01
C ARG A 105 1.71 6.39 0.50
N ASN A 106 0.46 6.86 0.38
CA ASN A 106 -0.71 6.11 0.83
C ASN A 106 -0.98 4.89 -0.05
N VAL A 107 -0.84 5.06 -1.38
CA VAL A 107 -0.93 3.97 -2.35
C VAL A 107 0.11 2.89 -2.09
N ASP A 108 1.38 3.26 -1.90
CA ASP A 108 2.46 2.30 -1.65
C ASP A 108 2.24 1.54 -0.34
N ALA A 109 1.92 2.27 0.73
CA ALA A 109 1.65 1.67 2.03
C ALA A 109 0.46 0.69 1.97
N ALA A 110 -0.59 1.02 1.22
CA ALA A 110 -1.73 0.14 0.98
C ALA A 110 -1.33 -1.09 0.15
N ARG A 111 -0.53 -0.91 -0.91
CA ARG A 111 0.00 -2.00 -1.74
C ARG A 111 0.79 -3.00 -0.90
N SER A 112 1.68 -2.53 -0.04
CA SER A 112 2.46 -3.38 0.87
C SER A 112 1.55 -4.14 1.86
N ARG A 113 0.69 -3.45 2.60
CA ARG A 113 -0.24 -4.07 3.58
C ARG A 113 -1.18 -5.08 2.93
N CYS A 114 -1.81 -4.71 1.83
CA CYS A 114 -2.75 -5.57 1.13
C CYS A 114 -2.04 -6.72 0.41
N GLY A 115 -0.80 -6.52 -0.05
CA GLY A 115 0.01 -7.60 -0.61
C GLY A 115 0.39 -8.66 0.43
N HIS A 116 0.76 -8.24 1.65
CA HIS A 116 0.95 -9.15 2.77
C HIS A 116 -0.33 -9.89 3.12
N LYS A 117 -1.47 -9.19 3.20
CA LYS A 117 -2.77 -9.80 3.48
C LYS A 117 -3.21 -10.79 2.41
N ALA A 118 -2.94 -10.49 1.14
CA ALA A 118 -3.20 -11.38 0.00
C ALA A 118 -2.24 -12.58 -0.05
N GLY A 119 -1.11 -12.52 0.66
CA GLY A 119 -0.12 -13.59 0.69
C GLY A 119 0.91 -13.55 -0.43
N PHE A 120 1.05 -12.42 -1.15
CA PHE A 120 2.05 -12.29 -2.23
C PHE A 120 3.50 -12.44 -1.75
N PHE A 121 3.76 -12.18 -0.47
CA PHE A 121 5.09 -12.29 0.15
C PHE A 121 5.33 -13.62 0.87
N VAL A 122 4.34 -14.53 0.87
CA VAL A 122 4.54 -15.89 1.35
C VAL A 122 5.08 -16.69 0.17
N LEU A 123 6.33 -17.16 0.27
CA LEU A 123 6.97 -18.04 -0.72
C LEU A 123 6.13 -19.32 -0.85
N LEU A 124 5.20 -19.32 -1.80
CA LEU A 124 4.59 -20.55 -2.28
C LEU A 124 5.49 -21.06 -3.39
N ASP A 125 6.06 -22.24 -3.19
CA ASP A 125 6.66 -22.98 -4.29
C ASP A 125 5.53 -23.30 -5.29
N ASP A 126 5.56 -22.65 -6.46
CA ASP A 126 4.59 -22.80 -7.56
C ASP A 126 3.10 -22.69 -7.18
N PRO A 127 2.60 -21.49 -6.84
CA PRO A 127 1.17 -21.26 -6.66
C PRO A 127 0.37 -21.66 -7.92
N THR A 128 -0.74 -22.35 -7.70
CA THR A 128 -1.68 -22.67 -8.78
C THR A 128 -2.35 -21.40 -9.32
N GLU A 129 -2.89 -21.47 -10.54
CA GLU A 129 -3.72 -20.40 -11.12
C GLU A 129 -4.85 -19.97 -10.16
N ALA A 130 -5.53 -20.94 -9.55
CA ALA A 130 -6.62 -20.66 -8.61
C ALA A 130 -6.12 -19.91 -7.36
N THR A 131 -4.91 -20.22 -6.91
CA THR A 131 -4.25 -19.51 -5.80
C THR A 131 -3.97 -18.07 -6.20
N TYR A 132 -3.34 -17.82 -7.35
CA TYR A 132 -3.09 -16.46 -7.83
C TYR A 132 -4.38 -15.65 -7.95
N GLN A 133 -5.42 -16.20 -8.55
CA GLN A 133 -6.72 -15.52 -8.67
C GLN A 133 -7.34 -15.20 -7.30
N ALA A 134 -7.15 -16.04 -6.29
CA ALA A 134 -7.58 -15.76 -4.94
C ALA A 134 -6.77 -14.61 -4.29
N MET A 135 -5.44 -14.59 -4.48
CA MET A 135 -4.57 -13.52 -3.99
C MET A 135 -4.94 -12.16 -4.60
N TYR A 136 -5.11 -12.10 -5.93
CA TYR A 136 -5.48 -10.87 -6.62
C TYR A 136 -6.86 -10.36 -6.18
N ARG A 137 -7.86 -11.23 -6.00
CA ARG A 137 -9.16 -10.81 -5.45
C ARG A 137 -9.03 -10.23 -4.04
N ALA A 138 -8.29 -10.89 -3.16
CA ALA A 138 -8.05 -10.40 -1.80
C ALA A 138 -7.33 -9.04 -1.80
N PHE A 139 -6.39 -8.84 -2.73
CA PHE A 139 -5.72 -7.56 -2.94
C PHE A 139 -6.67 -6.48 -3.44
N ASP A 140 -7.45 -6.76 -4.49
CA ASP A 140 -8.38 -5.80 -5.11
C ASP A 140 -9.51 -5.37 -4.17
N GLU A 141 -9.95 -6.25 -3.26
CA GLU A 141 -10.91 -5.92 -2.21
C GLU A 141 -10.28 -5.07 -1.09
N CYS A 142 -9.00 -5.28 -0.78
CA CYS A 142 -8.28 -4.61 0.30
C CYS A 142 -7.78 -3.21 -0.10
N PHE A 143 -7.14 -3.13 -1.27
CA PHE A 143 -6.37 -1.97 -1.71
C PHE A 143 -7.16 -0.65 -1.71
N PRO A 144 -8.32 -0.54 -2.40
CA PRO A 144 -9.05 0.72 -2.44
C PRO A 144 -9.58 1.13 -1.06
N VAL A 145 -10.01 0.16 -0.25
CA VAL A 145 -10.50 0.40 1.11
C VAL A 145 -9.39 0.95 2.00
N ASP A 146 -8.20 0.37 1.94
CA ASP A 146 -7.06 0.78 2.75
C ASP A 146 -6.52 2.16 2.34
N VAL A 147 -6.48 2.47 1.03
CA VAL A 147 -6.13 3.83 0.54
C VAL A 147 -7.15 4.86 1.04
N GLU A 148 -8.45 4.61 0.87
CA GLU A 148 -9.51 5.55 1.30
C GLU A 148 -9.56 5.73 2.82
N GLN A 149 -9.20 4.69 3.59
CA GLN A 149 -9.07 4.80 5.05
C GLN A 149 -7.98 5.80 5.45
N HIS A 150 -6.88 5.89 4.68
CA HIS A 150 -5.75 6.77 4.96
C HIS A 150 -5.82 8.12 4.22
N CYS A 151 -6.68 8.22 3.20
CA CYS A 151 -7.06 9.47 2.57
C CYS A 151 -8.58 9.53 2.33
N PRO A 152 -9.36 9.95 3.35
CA PRO A 152 -10.82 9.98 3.24
C PRO A 152 -11.37 10.89 2.13
N ALA A 153 -10.58 11.84 1.63
CA ALA A 153 -10.95 12.70 0.51
C ALA A 153 -11.13 11.92 -0.81
N LEU A 154 -10.50 10.75 -0.94
CA LEU A 154 -10.64 9.87 -2.08
C LEU A 154 -11.96 9.08 -2.08
N ALA A 155 -12.62 8.94 -0.93
CA ALA A 155 -13.81 8.11 -0.80
C ALA A 155 -14.95 8.60 -1.71
N ARG A 156 -15.49 7.68 -2.52
CA ARG A 156 -16.56 7.96 -3.52
C ARG A 156 -16.14 8.91 -4.65
N THR A 157 -14.85 8.98 -4.96
CA THR A 157 -14.33 9.65 -6.15
C THR A 157 -13.96 8.62 -7.23
N ASP A 158 -13.47 9.10 -8.38
CA ASP A 158 -12.98 8.27 -9.49
C ASP A 158 -11.47 7.95 -9.41
N TRP A 159 -10.84 8.24 -8.27
CA TRP A 159 -9.38 8.17 -8.10
C TRP A 159 -8.79 6.83 -8.54
N LEU A 160 -9.49 5.74 -8.28
CA LEU A 160 -9.00 4.41 -8.60
C LEU A 160 -8.91 4.20 -10.11
N ALA A 161 -9.85 4.76 -10.88
CA ALA A 161 -9.80 4.71 -12.34
C ALA A 161 -8.69 5.61 -12.90
N ARG A 162 -8.47 6.80 -12.31
CA ARG A 162 -7.36 7.68 -12.66
C ARG A 162 -6.00 7.04 -12.34
N PHE A 163 -5.89 6.40 -11.19
CA PHE A 163 -4.72 5.64 -10.77
C PHE A 163 -4.42 4.48 -11.71
N ASP A 164 -5.43 3.68 -12.08
CA ASP A 164 -5.27 2.59 -13.03
C ASP A 164 -4.86 3.09 -14.43
N ALA A 165 -5.30 4.29 -14.83
CA ALA A 165 -4.96 4.87 -16.12
C ALA A 165 -3.46 5.22 -16.24
N VAL A 166 -2.83 5.58 -15.12
CA VAL A 166 -1.42 6.02 -15.06
C VAL A 166 -0.48 4.93 -14.59
N THR A 167 -1.02 3.72 -14.35
CA THR A 167 -0.25 2.53 -13.97
C THR A 167 -0.54 1.39 -14.93
N PRO A 168 0.24 1.22 -16.02
CA PRO A 168 -0.10 0.30 -17.11
C PRO A 168 -0.01 -1.20 -16.78
N ILE A 169 0.14 -1.59 -15.50
CA ILE A 169 -0.16 -2.97 -15.09
C ILE A 169 -1.66 -3.07 -14.80
N PRO A 170 -2.47 -3.64 -15.70
CA PRO A 170 -3.87 -3.89 -15.40
C PRO A 170 -3.98 -4.83 -14.20
N ARG A 171 -4.65 -4.38 -13.13
CA ARG A 171 -4.96 -5.22 -11.95
C ARG A 171 -5.70 -6.51 -12.34
N LYS A 172 -6.48 -6.45 -13.42
CA LYS A 172 -7.04 -7.62 -14.10
C LYS A 172 -6.05 -8.17 -15.12
N ARG A 173 -4.96 -8.79 -14.67
CA ARG A 173 -4.25 -9.73 -15.56
C ARG A 173 -5.16 -10.93 -15.78
N THR A 174 -5.75 -11.03 -16.97
CA THR A 174 -6.09 -12.34 -17.51
C THR A 174 -4.78 -13.11 -17.57
N ILE A 175 -4.56 -14.07 -16.66
CA ILE A 175 -3.37 -14.91 -16.75
C ILE A 175 -3.46 -15.59 -18.11
N PRO A 176 -2.49 -15.38 -19.02
CA PRO A 176 -2.54 -16.04 -20.32
C PRO A 176 -2.59 -17.54 -20.04
N ALA A 177 -3.66 -18.19 -20.51
CA ALA A 177 -3.84 -19.62 -20.33
C ALA A 177 -2.53 -20.31 -20.72
N ARG A 178 -1.95 -21.08 -19.79
CA ARG A 178 -0.69 -21.80 -20.02
C ARG A 178 -0.81 -22.52 -21.36
N ALA A 179 0.03 -22.16 -22.32
CA ALA A 179 0.03 -22.82 -23.62
C ALA A 179 0.14 -24.34 -23.37
N PRO A 180 -0.71 -25.17 -24.00
CA PRO A 180 -0.66 -26.60 -23.79
C PRO A 180 0.76 -27.09 -24.10
N THR A 181 1.38 -27.80 -23.16
CA THR A 181 2.72 -28.34 -23.33
C THR A 181 2.74 -29.23 -24.58
N PRO A 182 3.52 -28.88 -25.62
CA PRO A 182 3.64 -29.74 -26.79
C PRO A 182 4.42 -30.98 -26.35
N GLY A 183 3.76 -32.15 -26.28
CA GLY A 183 4.52 -33.41 -26.17
C GLY A 183 3.97 -34.55 -25.32
N ALA A 184 2.76 -34.49 -24.75
CA ALA A 184 2.15 -35.71 -24.18
C ALA A 184 1.56 -36.60 -25.30
N GLN A 185 2.41 -37.09 -26.20
CA GLN A 185 2.03 -38.16 -27.13
C GLN A 185 1.81 -39.44 -26.31
N SER A 186 0.53 -39.76 -26.08
CA SER A 186 0.11 -41.04 -25.52
C SER A 186 0.47 -42.16 -26.51
N SER A 187 1.59 -42.84 -26.26
CA SER A 187 1.90 -44.10 -26.92
C SER A 187 0.99 -45.19 -26.35
N SER A 188 -0.10 -45.48 -27.05
CA SER A 188 -1.00 -46.59 -26.73
C SER A 188 -0.36 -47.92 -27.18
N PRO A 189 -0.14 -48.90 -26.29
CA PRO A 189 0.36 -50.21 -26.68
C PRO A 189 -0.76 -51.02 -27.37
N ARG A 190 -0.40 -51.72 -28.45
CA ARG A 190 -1.25 -52.72 -29.12
C ARG A 190 -1.26 -54.03 -28.37
#